data_AF-A0A643CG55-F1
#
_entry.id   AF-A0A643CG55-F1
#
_cell.length_a   1.000
_cell.length_b   1.000
_cell.length_c   1.000
_cell.angle_alpha   90.00
_cell.angle_beta   90.00
_cell.angle_gamma   90.00
#
_symmetry.space_group_name_H-M   'P 1'
#
loop_
_entity.id
_entity.type
_entity.pdbx_description
1 polymer ?
#
loop_
_entity_poly.entity_id
_entity_poly.type
_entity_poly.pdbx_seq_one_letter_code
_entity_poly.pdbx_strand_id
1 'polypeptide(L)'
;SSSESECESDEDSTCSSSSDSEVFDVIAEIKRKKAHPDRLHDELWYNDPGQSFGTHDIKTHTSFRDIIVHGVDFPPMNDGPLCKCSAKARRTGIRHSIYPGEEAIKPCRPMTNNAGRLFHYRITVSPPTNFLTDRPTVIEYDDHEYIFEGFSMFAHAPLT
;
A
#
# COMPACT_ATOMS: atom_id res chain seq x y z
N SER A 1 -54.69 26.69 20.70
CA SER A 1 -53.55 26.80 21.61
C SER A 1 -52.38 26.06 21.02
N SER A 2 -51.32 26.80 20.70
CA SER A 2 -50.00 26.30 20.32
C SER A 2 -49.39 25.48 21.46
N SER A 3 -48.37 24.67 21.14
CA SER A 3 -47.09 24.64 21.85
C SER A 3 -46.19 23.57 21.24
N GLU A 4 -45.31 24.02 20.34
CA GLU A 4 -43.99 23.45 20.10
C GLU A 4 -43.09 23.60 21.34
N SER A 5 -42.26 22.59 21.64
CA SER A 5 -41.29 22.61 22.73
C SER A 5 -39.87 22.47 22.17
N GLU A 6 -39.12 23.56 22.22
CA GLU A 6 -37.72 23.65 21.81
C GLU A 6 -36.77 23.63 23.03
N CYS A 7 -35.56 23.14 22.73
CA CYS A 7 -34.22 23.41 23.29
C CYS A 7 -33.90 23.14 24.78
N GLU A 8 -33.17 22.03 25.00
CA GLU A 8 -32.21 21.89 26.10
C GLU A 8 -30.82 22.34 25.60
N SER A 9 -30.18 23.24 26.34
CA SER A 9 -28.82 23.75 26.08
C SER A 9 -27.84 23.00 26.97
N ASP A 10 -26.96 22.19 26.38
CA ASP A 10 -25.81 21.64 27.10
C ASP A 10 -24.60 22.56 26.91
N GLU A 11 -24.17 23.09 28.04
CA GLU A 11 -23.07 24.03 28.22
C GLU A 11 -21.73 23.28 28.23
N ASP A 12 -20.72 23.90 27.60
CA ASP A 12 -19.29 23.68 27.81
C ASP A 12 -18.65 22.37 27.28
N SER A 13 -18.61 22.20 25.96
CA SER A 13 -17.53 21.42 25.34
C SER A 13 -16.31 22.31 25.17
N THR A 14 -15.39 22.18 26.10
CA THR A 14 -14.05 22.77 26.11
C THR A 14 -13.37 22.60 24.75
N CYS A 15 -13.38 23.66 23.95
CA CYS A 15 -12.57 23.78 22.75
C CYS A 15 -11.22 24.40 23.14
N SER A 16 -10.24 23.57 23.52
CA SER A 16 -8.86 24.06 23.67
C SER A 16 -7.81 22.96 23.44
N SER A 17 -6.96 23.24 22.44
CA SER A 17 -5.60 22.72 22.16
C SER A 17 -5.41 21.23 21.86
N SER A 18 -5.68 20.81 20.61
CA SER A 18 -5.27 19.51 20.06
C SER A 18 -3.93 19.56 19.30
N SER A 19 -3.32 20.73 19.08
CA SER A 19 -2.24 20.86 18.10
C SER A 19 -0.84 20.51 18.61
N ASP A 20 -0.53 20.71 19.90
CA ASP A 20 0.81 20.41 20.42
C ASP A 20 1.02 18.91 20.69
N SER A 21 0.03 18.22 21.26
CA SER A 21 0.14 16.79 21.60
C SER A 21 0.40 15.90 20.38
N GLU A 22 -0.25 16.21 19.25
CA GLU A 22 -0.10 15.43 18.02
C GLU A 22 1.29 15.58 17.39
N VAL A 23 1.94 16.74 17.55
CA VAL A 23 3.29 16.99 17.02
C VAL A 23 4.36 16.27 17.85
N PHE A 24 4.21 16.23 19.17
CA PHE A 24 5.12 15.47 20.05
C PHE A 24 5.07 13.96 19.74
N ASP A 25 3.89 13.42 19.45
CA ASP A 25 3.72 12.00 19.10
C ASP A 25 4.42 11.64 17.79
N VAL A 26 4.33 12.50 16.76
CA VAL A 26 5.02 12.29 15.47
C VAL A 26 6.54 12.32 15.63
N ILE A 27 7.08 13.26 16.40
CA ILE A 27 8.53 13.36 16.63
C ILE A 27 9.06 12.12 17.36
N ALA A 28 8.32 11.63 18.36
CA ALA A 28 8.68 10.41 19.08
C ALA A 28 8.68 9.18 18.16
N GLU A 29 7.67 9.07 17.28
CA GLU A 29 7.55 7.99 16.32
C GLU A 29 8.69 8.00 15.27
N ILE A 30 9.04 9.19 14.75
CA ILE A 30 10.18 9.33 13.83
C ILE A 30 11.49 8.91 14.52
N LYS A 31 11.71 9.31 15.78
CA LYS A 31 12.89 8.89 16.55
C LYS A 31 12.93 7.38 16.76
N ARG A 32 11.79 6.76 17.08
CA ARG A 32 11.66 5.30 17.20
C ARG A 32 12.06 4.61 15.91
N LYS A 33 11.55 5.06 14.76
CA LYS A 33 11.86 4.49 13.44
C LYS A 33 13.32 4.64 13.05
N LYS A 34 13.92 5.79 13.35
CA LYS A 34 15.35 6.02 13.12
C LYS A 34 16.25 5.14 13.97
N ALA A 35 15.76 4.61 15.10
CA ALA A 35 16.49 3.71 16.00
C ALA A 35 16.21 2.21 15.75
N HIS A 36 15.57 1.84 14.63
CA HIS A 36 15.28 0.44 14.33
C HIS A 36 16.58 -0.40 14.24
N PRO A 37 16.65 -1.59 14.87
CA PRO A 37 17.89 -2.38 14.95
C PRO A 37 18.44 -2.80 13.58
N ASP A 38 17.57 -3.07 12.61
CA ASP A 38 17.96 -3.45 11.25
C ASP A 38 18.17 -2.25 10.30
N ARG A 39 18.14 -1.01 10.81
CA ARG A 39 18.34 0.18 9.99
C ARG A 39 19.82 0.34 9.65
N LEU A 40 20.13 0.21 8.36
CA LEU A 40 21.52 0.19 7.88
C LEU A 40 22.13 1.59 7.70
N HIS A 41 21.33 2.62 7.47
CA HIS A 41 21.82 3.98 7.20
C HIS A 41 20.80 5.07 7.57
N ASP A 42 21.29 6.28 7.83
CA ASP A 42 20.49 7.41 8.32
C ASP A 42 19.52 8.04 7.31
N GLU A 43 19.65 7.70 6.04
CA GLU A 43 18.71 8.09 4.98
C GLU A 43 17.75 6.96 4.61
N LEU A 44 18.03 5.75 5.10
CA LEU A 44 17.17 4.59 4.88
C LEU A 44 16.14 4.49 6.00
N TRP A 45 15.00 3.95 5.62
CA TRP A 45 13.92 3.61 6.53
C TRP A 45 13.70 2.10 6.46
N TYR A 46 13.21 1.52 7.54
CA TYR A 46 12.87 0.10 7.62
C TYR A 46 11.36 -0.12 7.52
N ASN A 47 10.93 -1.13 6.75
CA ASN A 47 9.52 -1.47 6.53
C ASN A 47 8.93 -2.26 7.71
N ASP A 48 8.32 -1.55 8.66
CA ASP A 48 7.53 -2.16 9.76
C ASP A 48 6.21 -2.76 9.21
N PRO A 49 5.89 -4.05 9.45
CA PRO A 49 4.63 -4.65 9.03
C PRO A 49 3.41 -3.88 9.56
N GLY A 50 2.46 -3.55 8.68
CA GLY A 50 1.26 -2.78 9.06
C GLY A 50 1.49 -1.28 9.24
N GLN A 51 2.70 -0.79 8.93
CA GLN A 51 3.03 0.63 8.80
C GLN A 51 3.45 0.93 7.36
N SER A 52 3.27 2.16 6.92
CA SER A 52 3.43 2.52 5.51
C SER A 52 4.86 2.86 5.20
N PHE A 53 5.28 2.46 4.01
CA PHE A 53 6.06 3.33 3.13
C PHE A 53 5.08 3.93 2.13
N GLY A 54 5.29 5.18 1.74
CA GLY A 54 4.51 5.82 0.69
C GLY A 54 4.73 5.14 -0.65
N THR A 55 4.13 3.98 -0.87
CA THR A 55 3.76 3.55 -2.21
C THR A 55 2.39 4.15 -2.45
N HIS A 56 2.29 5.08 -3.39
CA HIS A 56 1.00 5.49 -3.91
C HIS A 56 0.17 4.22 -4.13
N ASP A 57 -1.03 4.16 -3.54
CA ASP A 57 -2.10 3.33 -4.08
C ASP A 57 -2.13 3.68 -5.57
N ILE A 58 -1.60 2.80 -6.43
CA ILE A 58 -1.87 2.88 -7.86
C ILE A 58 -3.34 2.53 -7.96
N LYS A 59 -4.19 3.53 -7.74
CA LYS A 59 -5.57 3.51 -8.16
C LYS A 59 -5.49 3.38 -9.67
N THR A 60 -5.56 2.15 -10.18
CA THR A 60 -5.85 1.88 -11.58
C THR A 60 -7.30 2.25 -11.83
N HIS A 61 -7.59 3.55 -11.77
CA HIS A 61 -8.83 4.12 -12.26
C HIS A 61 -8.45 5.07 -13.39
N THR A 62 -8.60 4.53 -14.60
CA THR A 62 -9.01 5.25 -15.83
C THR A 62 -8.18 6.46 -16.27
N SER A 63 -7.52 6.30 -17.42
CA SER A 63 -6.86 7.30 -18.28
C SER A 63 -5.38 7.55 -17.99
N PHE A 64 -4.55 7.06 -18.91
CA PHE A 64 -3.08 7.02 -18.93
C PHE A 64 -2.42 8.35 -19.34
N ARG A 65 -3.02 9.49 -19.00
CA ARG A 65 -2.48 10.80 -19.32
C ARG A 65 -2.44 11.63 -18.05
N ASP A 66 -1.25 12.11 -17.73
CA ASP A 66 -0.92 13.06 -16.67
C ASP A 66 -0.56 12.45 -15.31
N ILE A 67 0.59 11.76 -15.26
CA ILE A 67 1.38 11.66 -14.03
C ILE A 67 2.33 12.85 -14.03
N ILE A 68 1.95 13.92 -13.34
CA ILE A 68 2.87 15.00 -12.96
C ILE A 68 3.52 14.57 -11.65
N VAL A 69 4.83 14.27 -11.67
CA VAL A 69 5.64 14.10 -10.46
C VAL A 69 6.08 15.49 -9.99
N HIS A 70 5.24 16.15 -9.20
CA HIS A 70 5.67 17.32 -8.44
C HIS A 70 6.28 16.87 -7.12
N GLY A 71 7.50 17.34 -6.85
CA GLY A 71 7.92 17.82 -5.53
C GLY A 71 8.22 16.77 -4.47
N VAL A 72 9.39 16.90 -3.86
CA VAL A 72 9.89 16.09 -2.75
C VAL A 72 9.16 16.50 -1.47
N ASP A 73 7.89 16.12 -1.33
CA ASP A 73 7.19 16.20 -0.05
C ASP A 73 7.31 14.85 0.67
N PHE A 74 7.88 14.87 1.87
CA PHE A 74 7.95 13.71 2.77
C PHE A 74 6.56 13.09 2.87
N PRO A 75 6.35 11.82 2.47
CA PRO A 75 5.03 11.23 2.53
C PRO A 75 4.60 11.11 4.02
N PRO A 76 3.42 11.64 4.41
CA PRO A 76 2.93 11.67 5.80
C PRO A 76 2.58 10.29 6.38
N MET A 77 2.96 9.24 5.66
CA MET A 77 2.62 7.85 5.91
C MET A 77 3.71 7.14 6.74
N ASN A 78 4.87 7.78 6.95
CA ASN A 78 5.94 7.29 7.81
C ASN A 78 5.75 7.67 9.29
N ASP A 79 4.66 8.36 9.64
CA ASP A 79 4.49 8.96 10.98
C ASP A 79 3.64 8.11 11.94
N GLY A 80 3.42 6.83 11.63
CA GLY A 80 2.73 5.89 12.51
C GLY A 80 1.98 4.78 11.77
N PRO A 81 0.89 4.23 12.33
CA PRO A 81 0.14 3.14 11.71
C PRO A 81 -0.53 3.58 10.41
N LEU A 82 -0.55 2.67 9.42
CA LEU A 82 -1.21 2.86 8.11
C LEU A 82 -2.67 3.29 8.21
N CYS A 83 -3.35 2.83 9.26
CA CYS A 83 -4.78 2.97 9.43
C CYS A 83 -5.11 3.40 10.86
N LYS A 84 -5.77 4.55 10.98
CA LYS A 84 -6.34 5.07 12.24
C LYS A 84 -7.84 4.75 12.39
N CYS A 85 -8.41 3.91 11.51
CA CYS A 85 -9.82 3.53 11.60
C CYS A 85 -10.09 2.66 12.84
N SER A 86 -11.32 2.72 13.33
CA SER A 86 -11.76 1.85 14.43
C SER A 86 -11.66 0.36 14.05
N ALA A 87 -11.59 -0.52 15.05
CA ALA A 87 -11.58 -1.97 14.84
C ALA A 87 -12.81 -2.48 14.07
N LYS A 88 -13.93 -1.75 14.11
CA LYS A 88 -15.13 -2.05 13.31
C LYS A 88 -14.92 -1.65 11.86
N ALA A 89 -14.39 -0.46 11.62
CA ALA A 89 -14.13 0.04 10.27
C ALA A 89 -13.01 -0.74 9.55
N ARG A 90 -12.03 -1.28 10.29
CA ARG A 90 -10.96 -2.15 9.75
C ARG A 90 -11.43 -3.50 9.19
N ARG A 91 -12.65 -3.93 9.55
CA ARG A 91 -13.25 -5.19 9.06
C ARG A 91 -13.94 -5.04 7.71
N THR A 92 -13.93 -3.85 7.13
CA THR A 92 -14.61 -3.55 5.86
C THR A 92 -13.81 -2.55 5.03
N GLY A 93 -13.96 -2.59 3.72
CA GLY A 93 -13.47 -1.57 2.81
C GLY A 93 -12.17 -1.93 2.09
N ILE A 94 -12.06 -1.43 0.87
CA ILE A 94 -10.98 -1.75 -0.08
C ILE A 94 -9.59 -1.34 0.40
N ARG A 95 -9.49 -0.32 1.26
CA ARG A 95 -8.22 0.12 1.88
C ARG A 95 -7.68 -0.88 2.91
N HIS A 96 -8.50 -1.83 3.36
CA HIS A 96 -8.11 -2.92 4.23
C HIS A 96 -7.98 -4.25 3.48
N SER A 97 -7.89 -4.20 2.14
CA SER A 97 -7.83 -5.39 1.26
C SER A 97 -9.06 -6.30 1.39
N ILE A 98 -10.24 -5.71 1.60
CA ILE A 98 -11.52 -6.44 1.65
C ILE A 98 -12.35 -6.02 0.45
N TYR A 99 -12.41 -6.90 -0.55
CA TYR A 99 -13.14 -6.68 -1.79
C TYR A 99 -14.46 -7.46 -1.78
N PRO A 100 -15.61 -6.79 -1.95
CA PRO A 100 -16.90 -7.47 -2.00
C PRO A 100 -16.97 -8.50 -3.13
N GLY A 101 -17.46 -9.70 -2.83
CA GLY A 101 -17.60 -10.79 -3.80
C GLY A 101 -16.38 -11.71 -3.92
N GLU A 102 -15.25 -11.38 -3.28
CA GLU A 102 -14.15 -12.33 -3.17
C GLU A 102 -14.49 -13.45 -2.17
N GLU A 103 -14.22 -14.68 -2.59
CA GLU A 103 -14.36 -15.87 -1.76
C GLU A 103 -13.00 -16.52 -1.52
N ALA A 104 -12.93 -17.42 -0.54
CA ALA A 104 -11.72 -18.17 -0.25
C ALA A 104 -11.29 -19.01 -1.47
N ILE A 105 -10.09 -18.72 -1.99
CA ILE A 105 -9.52 -19.44 -3.12
C ILE A 105 -9.12 -20.85 -2.67
N LYS A 106 -9.63 -21.88 -3.35
CA LYS A 106 -9.26 -23.27 -3.05
C LYS A 106 -7.74 -23.46 -3.20
N PRO A 107 -7.02 -24.12 -2.29
CA PRO A 107 -5.57 -24.30 -2.44
C PRO A 107 -5.20 -25.09 -3.71
N CYS A 108 -4.09 -24.76 -4.34
CA CYS A 108 -3.50 -25.56 -5.42
C CYS A 108 -2.72 -26.76 -4.87
N ARG A 109 -2.39 -27.73 -5.73
CA ARG A 109 -1.48 -28.82 -5.36
C ARG A 109 -0.04 -28.28 -5.26
N PRO A 110 0.64 -28.34 -4.11
CA PRO A 110 1.90 -27.63 -3.88
C PRO A 110 3.07 -28.09 -4.75
N MET A 111 3.11 -29.38 -5.12
CA MET A 111 4.24 -29.98 -5.83
C MET A 111 3.98 -30.19 -7.33
N THR A 112 3.03 -29.46 -7.91
CA THR A 112 2.69 -29.56 -9.35
C THR A 112 2.35 -28.18 -9.93
N ASN A 113 2.36 -28.03 -11.26
CA ASN A 113 2.17 -26.73 -11.91
C ASN A 113 0.71 -26.23 -12.01
N ASN A 114 -0.30 -27.08 -11.79
CA ASN A 114 -1.73 -26.72 -11.84
C ASN A 114 -2.18 -26.05 -13.16
N ALA A 115 -1.58 -26.39 -14.31
CA ALA A 115 -1.82 -25.71 -15.60
C ALA A 115 -3.28 -25.66 -16.08
N GLY A 116 -4.11 -26.67 -15.73
CA GLY A 116 -5.55 -26.66 -16.06
C GLY A 116 -6.41 -25.77 -15.17
N ARG A 117 -5.81 -25.04 -14.21
CA ARG A 117 -6.50 -24.23 -13.21
C ARG A 117 -5.99 -22.79 -13.15
N LEU A 118 -4.80 -22.54 -13.68
CA LEU A 118 -4.14 -21.25 -13.64
C LEU A 118 -4.08 -20.63 -15.04
N PHE A 119 -4.50 -19.38 -15.14
CA PHE A 119 -4.43 -18.58 -16.35
C PHE A 119 -3.15 -17.75 -16.33
N HIS A 120 -2.30 -17.93 -17.34
CA HIS A 120 -1.00 -17.28 -17.44
C HIS A 120 -1.08 -15.96 -18.20
N TYR A 121 -0.47 -14.92 -17.64
CA TYR A 121 -0.38 -13.59 -18.23
C TYR A 121 1.05 -13.07 -18.12
N ARG A 122 1.53 -12.38 -19.15
CA ARG A 122 2.80 -11.65 -19.12
C ARG A 122 2.55 -10.19 -18.76
N ILE A 123 3.22 -9.70 -17.72
CA ILE A 123 3.14 -8.29 -17.31
C ILE A 123 4.26 -7.53 -18.01
N THR A 124 3.89 -6.51 -18.77
CA THR A 124 4.84 -5.60 -19.44
C THR A 124 4.50 -4.15 -19.08
N VAL A 125 5.52 -3.30 -19.02
CA VAL A 125 5.38 -1.87 -18.72
C VAL A 125 5.70 -1.07 -19.97
N SER A 126 4.83 -0.12 -20.31
CA SER A 126 5.05 0.82 -21.42
C SER A 126 4.74 2.25 -20.97
N PRO A 127 5.66 3.21 -21.18
CA PRO A 127 7.00 3.07 -21.79
C PRO A 127 8.03 2.41 -20.83
N PRO A 128 9.09 1.75 -21.34
CA PRO A 128 10.08 1.03 -20.52
C PRO A 128 11.16 1.93 -19.89
N THR A 129 10.84 3.20 -19.63
CA THR A 129 11.82 4.26 -19.29
C THR A 129 12.70 3.94 -18.08
N ASN A 130 12.16 3.27 -17.05
CA ASN A 130 12.90 2.86 -15.85
C ASN A 130 13.23 1.36 -15.83
N PHE A 131 13.01 0.64 -16.94
CA PHE A 131 13.09 -0.82 -17.00
C PHE A 131 14.37 -1.30 -17.71
N LEU A 132 14.88 -0.52 -18.65
CA LEU A 132 16.14 -0.80 -19.32
C LEU A 132 17.29 -0.27 -18.46
N THR A 133 18.11 -1.17 -17.93
CA THR A 133 19.29 -0.83 -17.13
C THR A 133 20.55 -1.30 -17.86
N ASP A 134 21.65 -0.56 -17.69
CA ASP A 134 22.95 -0.94 -18.27
C ASP A 134 23.52 -2.25 -17.67
N ARG A 135 22.93 -2.70 -16.56
CA ARG A 135 23.35 -3.89 -15.81
C ARG A 135 22.13 -4.76 -15.48
N PRO A 136 21.59 -5.51 -16.45
CA PRO A 136 20.46 -6.38 -16.19
C PRO A 136 20.86 -7.56 -15.31
N THR A 137 19.87 -8.21 -14.71
CA THR A 137 20.08 -9.50 -14.03
C THR A 137 20.23 -10.59 -15.10
N VAL A 138 21.37 -11.28 -15.08
CA VAL A 138 21.72 -12.35 -16.04
C VAL A 138 22.03 -13.63 -15.29
N ILE A 139 21.57 -14.76 -15.81
CA ILE A 139 21.96 -16.10 -15.38
C ILE A 139 22.52 -16.88 -16.57
N GLU A 140 23.59 -17.64 -16.36
CA GLU A 140 24.20 -18.50 -17.38
C GLU A 140 23.72 -19.94 -17.20
N TYR A 141 23.34 -20.58 -18.30
CA TYR A 141 22.96 -21.99 -18.32
C TYR A 141 23.14 -22.57 -19.73
N ASP A 142 23.75 -23.77 -19.81
CA ASP A 142 23.96 -24.50 -21.07
C ASP A 142 24.66 -23.66 -22.16
N ASP A 143 25.73 -22.94 -21.80
CA ASP A 143 26.48 -22.02 -22.66
C ASP A 143 25.64 -20.85 -23.25
N HIS A 144 24.47 -20.57 -22.66
CA HIS A 144 23.61 -19.43 -23.01
C HIS A 144 23.43 -18.48 -21.83
N GLU A 145 23.33 -17.19 -22.14
CA GLU A 145 22.96 -16.13 -21.20
C GLU A 145 21.44 -15.88 -21.24
N TYR A 146 20.80 -15.89 -20.07
CA TYR A 146 19.39 -15.57 -19.89
C TYR A 146 19.23 -14.27 -19.13
N ILE A 147 18.58 -13.29 -19.75
CA ILE A 147 18.39 -11.95 -19.20
C ILE A 147 16.98 -11.86 -18.59
N PHE A 148 16.87 -11.21 -17.43
CA PHE A 148 15.57 -10.96 -16.79
C PHE A 148 14.63 -10.14 -17.70
N GLU A 149 13.43 -10.68 -17.98
CA GLU A 149 12.38 -10.05 -18.80
C GLU A 149 11.06 -9.98 -18.05
N GLY A 150 10.97 -9.08 -17.07
CA GLY A 150 9.72 -8.79 -16.37
C GLY A 150 9.15 -9.99 -15.60
N PHE A 151 7.83 -10.02 -15.46
CA PHE A 151 7.14 -11.01 -14.63
C PHE A 151 6.01 -11.73 -15.37
N SER A 152 5.86 -13.01 -15.03
CA SER A 152 4.67 -13.80 -15.33
C SER A 152 3.74 -13.83 -14.13
N MET A 153 2.44 -13.65 -14.37
CA MET A 153 1.38 -13.76 -13.36
C MET A 153 0.47 -14.94 -13.68
N PHE A 154 0.05 -15.65 -12.64
CA PHE A 154 -0.91 -16.76 -12.73
C PHE A 154 -2.16 -16.43 -11.91
N ALA A 155 -3.32 -16.40 -12.55
CA ALA A 155 -4.61 -16.12 -11.91
C ALA A 155 -5.47 -17.40 -11.81
N HIS A 156 -6.29 -17.49 -10.76
CA HIS A 156 -7.23 -18.62 -10.56
C HIS A 156 -8.54 -18.49 -11.36
N ALA A 157 -8.73 -17.36 -12.03
CA ALA A 157 -9.87 -17.06 -12.89
C ALA A 157 -9.37 -16.25 -14.10
N PRO A 158 -10.05 -16.34 -15.26
CA PRO A 158 -9.68 -15.57 -16.44
C PRO A 158 -9.99 -14.08 -16.24
N LEU A 159 -9.13 -13.23 -16.79
CA LEU A 159 -9.34 -11.79 -16.91
C LEU A 159 -10.11 -11.50 -18.21
N THR A 160 -11.43 -11.71 -18.18
CA THR A 160 -12.34 -11.47 -19.33
C THR A 160 -13.51 -10.62 -18.91
#